data_AF-A0A939HZH9-F1
#
_entry.id   AF-A0A939HZH9-F1
#
_cell.length_a   1.000
_cell.length_b   1.000
_cell.length_c   1.000
_cell.angle_alpha   90.00
_cell.angle_beta   90.00
_cell.angle_gamma   90.00
#
_symmetry.space_group_name_H-M   'P 1'
#
loop_
_entity.id
_entity.type
_entity.pdbx_description
1 polymer ?
#
loop_
_entity_poly.entity_id
_entity_poly.type
_entity_poly.pdbx_seq_one_letter_code
_entity_poly.pdbx_strand_id
1 'polypeptide(L)' 'MKHKFEEMSRKELIAYVLEHREDIDAVENLFSRRSPDSEATWYPAPCTPEGVPIPENIRIMEEAIRQRIEEIDRKKKSQP' A
#
# COMPACT_ATOMS: atom_id res chain seq x y z
N MET A 1 5.26 -5.37 26.60
CA MET A 1 4.36 -4.29 27.08
C MET A 1 3.27 -4.12 26.06
N LYS A 2 2.00 -3.89 26.45
CA LYS A 2 0.96 -3.54 25.47
C LYS A 2 1.24 -2.13 24.95
N HIS A 3 1.85 -2.03 23.78
CA HIS A 3 1.95 -0.76 23.08
C HIS A 3 0.55 -0.33 22.63
N LYS A 4 0.28 0.97 22.72
CA LYS A 4 -0.97 1.53 22.21
C LYS A 4 -0.84 1.77 20.71
N PHE A 5 -0.81 0.69 19.93
CA PHE A 5 -0.63 0.77 18.48
C PHE A 5 -1.68 1.65 17.82
N GLU A 6 -2.91 1.72 18.35
CA GLU A 6 -3.99 2.58 17.87
C GLU A 6 -3.63 4.09 17.90
N GLU A 7 -2.83 4.52 18.88
CA GLU A 7 -2.42 5.93 19.02
C GLU A 7 -1.25 6.29 18.09
N MET A 8 -0.56 5.30 17.52
CA MET A 8 0.55 5.54 16.60
C MET A 8 0.05 6.00 15.23
N SER A 9 0.72 7.00 14.65
CA SER A 9 0.58 7.28 13.23
C SER A 9 1.03 6.06 12.41
N ARG A 10 0.57 5.98 11.16
CA ARG A 10 0.96 4.88 10.27
C ARG A 10 2.48 4.78 10.10
N LYS A 11 3.19 5.94 10.07
CA LYS A 11 4.64 5.98 9.93
C LYS A 11 5.36 5.40 11.16
N GLU A 12 4.90 5.75 12.35
CA GLU A 12 5.46 5.24 13.61
C GLU A 12 5.23 3.74 13.75
N LEU A 13 4.02 3.26 13.45
CA LEU A 13 3.70 1.83 13.51
C LEU A 13 4.53 1.02 12.50
N ILE A 14 4.74 1.54 11.28
CA ILE A 14 5.63 0.90 10.29
C ILE A 14 7.07 0.80 10.83
N ALA A 15 7.60 1.88 11.40
CA ALA A 15 8.95 1.88 11.95
C ALA A 15 9.10 0.84 13.08
N TYR A 16 8.12 0.77 13.97
CA TYR A 16 8.08 -0.21 15.06
C TYR A 16 8.10 -1.65 14.52
N VAL A 17 7.19 -1.98 13.59
CA VAL A 17 7.08 -3.32 12.99
C VAL A 17 8.37 -3.75 12.29
N LEU A 18 9.08 -2.80 11.64
CA LEU A 18 10.34 -3.09 10.96
C LEU A 18 11.46 -3.47 11.93
N GLU A 19 11.47 -2.89 13.12
CA GLU A 19 12.42 -3.20 14.21
C GLU A 19 11.99 -4.44 15.01
N HIS A 20 10.68 -4.72 15.09
CA HIS A 20 10.07 -5.77 15.91
C HIS A 20 9.26 -6.75 15.05
N ARG A 21 9.92 -7.39 14.09
CA ARG A 21 9.26 -8.20 13.04
C ARG A 21 8.48 -9.41 13.57
N GLU A 22 8.80 -9.88 14.77
CA GLU A 22 8.14 -11.02 15.43
C GLU A 22 6.96 -10.61 16.31
N ASP A 23 6.74 -9.30 16.52
CA ASP A 23 5.56 -8.81 17.26
C ASP A 23 4.32 -8.88 16.36
N ILE A 24 3.61 -10.01 16.45
CA ILE A 24 2.41 -10.28 15.67
C ILE A 24 1.31 -9.26 15.94
N ASP A 25 1.16 -8.77 17.18
CA ASP A 25 0.13 -7.79 17.54
C ASP A 25 0.37 -6.46 16.79
N ALA A 26 1.64 -6.05 16.64
CA ALA A 26 2.03 -4.87 15.88
C ALA A 26 1.75 -5.04 14.38
N VAL A 27 2.06 -6.23 13.84
CA VAL A 27 1.81 -6.58 12.44
C VAL A 27 0.30 -6.56 12.14
N GLU A 28 -0.51 -7.23 12.97
CA GLU A 28 -1.96 -7.24 12.84
C GLU A 28 -2.56 -5.83 12.90
N ASN A 29 -2.08 -4.98 13.82
CA ASN A 29 -2.50 -3.58 13.89
C ASN A 29 -2.14 -2.76 12.64
N LEU A 30 -1.04 -3.08 11.97
CA LEU A 30 -0.68 -2.42 10.73
C LEU A 30 -1.58 -2.87 9.56
N PHE A 31 -1.90 -4.17 9.51
CA PHE A 31 -2.77 -4.75 8.49
C PHE A 31 -4.24 -4.33 8.65
N SER A 32 -4.74 -4.19 9.88
CA SER A 32 -6.13 -3.76 10.14
C SER A 32 -6.44 -2.36 9.60
N ARG A 33 -5.41 -1.54 9.33
CA ARG A 33 -5.53 -0.20 8.75
C ARG A 33 -5.63 -0.17 7.22
N ARG A 34 -5.67 -1.33 6.55
CA ARG A 34 -5.97 -1.39 5.11
C ARG A 34 -7.41 -0.96 4.85
N SER A 35 -7.65 -0.41 3.65
CA SER A 35 -9.01 -0.26 3.15
C SER A 35 -9.66 -1.64 2.99
N PRO A 36 -10.98 -1.77 3.22
CA PRO A 36 -11.72 -2.99 2.88
C PRO A 36 -11.53 -3.39 1.42
N ASP A 37 -11.61 -4.70 1.13
CA ASP A 37 -11.42 -5.22 -0.24
C ASP A 37 -12.49 -4.71 -1.21
N SER A 38 -13.68 -4.34 -0.71
CA SER A 38 -14.75 -3.71 -1.49
C SER A 38 -14.42 -2.30 -1.99
N GLU A 39 -13.46 -1.64 -1.36
CA GLU A 39 -12.99 -0.29 -1.72
C GLU A 39 -11.61 -0.34 -2.40
N ALA A 40 -10.99 -1.52 -2.49
CA ALA A 40 -9.69 -1.68 -3.09
C ALA A 40 -9.77 -1.61 -4.63
N THR A 41 -8.82 -0.91 -5.24
CA THR A 41 -8.62 -0.96 -6.70
C THR A 41 -7.86 -2.23 -7.05
N TRP A 42 -8.47 -3.07 -7.89
CA TRP A 42 -7.89 -4.33 -8.34
C TRP A 42 -7.28 -4.16 -9.74
N TYR A 43 -6.05 -4.65 -9.90
CA TYR A 43 -5.33 -4.65 -11.18
C TYR A 43 -5.13 -6.08 -11.66
N PRO A 44 -5.18 -6.34 -12.98
CA PRO A 44 -4.93 -7.66 -13.52
C PRO A 44 -3.44 -8.04 -13.37
N ALA A 45 -3.16 -9.34 -13.29
CA ALA A 45 -1.79 -9.82 -13.14
C ALA A 45 -0.93 -9.44 -14.38
N PRO A 46 0.30 -8.91 -14.22
CA PRO A 46 1.12 -8.48 -15.35
C PRO A 46 1.68 -9.64 -16.18
N CYS A 47 1.62 -10.87 -15.66
CA CYS A 47 2.14 -12.07 -16.31
C CYS A 47 1.14 -13.22 -16.21
N THR A 48 1.28 -14.21 -17.10
CA THR A 48 0.63 -15.52 -16.97
C THR A 48 1.21 -16.29 -15.77
N PRO A 49 0.57 -17.39 -15.32
CA PRO A 49 1.12 -18.24 -14.26
C PRO A 49 2.54 -18.76 -14.54
N GLU A 50 2.91 -18.92 -15.81
CA GLU A 50 4.24 -19.36 -16.26
C GLU A 50 5.26 -18.22 -16.29
N GLY A 51 4.87 -17.01 -15.89
CA GLY A 51 5.73 -15.82 -15.86
C GLY A 51 5.85 -15.08 -17.19
N VAL A 52 5.03 -15.42 -18.20
CA VAL A 52 5.05 -14.73 -19.49
C VAL A 52 4.37 -13.37 -19.37
N PRO A 53 5.03 -12.24 -19.71
CA PRO A 53 4.41 -10.92 -19.66
C PRO A 53 3.14 -10.81 -20.51
N ILE A 54 2.12 -10.15 -19.96
CA ILE A 54 0.87 -9.80 -20.64
C ILE A 54 0.91 -8.30 -20.94
N PRO A 55 1.23 -7.88 -22.19
CA PRO A 55 1.49 -6.48 -22.51
C PRO A 55 0.34 -5.53 -22.15
N GLU A 56 -0.90 -5.99 -22.28
CA GLU A 56 -2.08 -5.18 -21.97
C GLU A 56 -2.19 -4.89 -20.46
N ASN A 57 -1.99 -5.90 -19.62
CA ASN A 57 -2.05 -5.73 -18.17
C ASN A 57 -0.92 -4.82 -17.67
N ILE A 58 0.26 -4.92 -18.29
CA ILE A 58 1.39 -4.03 -18.01
C ILE A 58 1.01 -2.57 -18.33
N ARG A 59 0.38 -2.30 -19.48
CA ARG A 59 -0.06 -0.94 -19.85
C ARG A 59 -1.06 -0.37 -18.85
N ILE A 60 -2.03 -1.18 -18.40
CA ILE A 60 -3.00 -0.78 -17.37
C ILE A 60 -2.27 -0.39 -16.08
N MET A 61 -1.29 -1.19 -15.66
CA MET A 61 -0.49 -0.90 -14.46
C MET A 61 0.37 0.36 -14.62
N GLU A 62 1.02 0.54 -15.76
CA GLU A 62 1.82 1.73 -16.06
C GLU A 62 0.98 3.01 -16.05
N GLU A 63 -0.22 2.97 -16.64
CA GLU A 63 -1.14 4.09 -16.65
C GLU A 63 -1.62 4.43 -15.23
N ALA A 64 -2.01 3.41 -14.45
CA ALA A 64 -2.44 3.61 -13.07
C ALA A 64 -1.34 4.23 -12.20
N ILE A 65 -0.08 3.78 -12.35
CA ILE A 65 1.07 4.36 -11.67
C ILE A 65 1.25 5.84 -12.09
N ARG A 66 1.16 6.14 -13.38
CA ARG A 66 1.30 7.51 -13.90
C ARG A 66 0.22 8.44 -13.32
N GLN A 67 -1.04 8.04 -13.40
CA GLN A 67 -2.16 8.79 -12.84
C GLN A 67 -1.95 9.05 -11.33
N ARG A 68 -1.48 8.03 -10.59
CA ARG A 68 -1.22 8.17 -9.17
C ARG A 68 -0.12 9.17 -8.85
N ILE A 69 0.97 9.19 -9.62
CA ILE A 69 2.05 10.15 -9.46
C ILE A 69 1.52 11.58 -9.72
N GLU A 70 0.76 11.77 -10.79
CA GLU A 70 0.16 13.07 -11.14
C GLU A 70 -0.78 13.60 -10.05
N GLU A 71 -1.59 12.74 -9.44
CA GLU A 71 -2.44 13.09 -8.30
C GLU A 71 -1.62 13.55 -7.09
N ILE A 72 -0.55 12.83 -6.76
CA ILE A 72 0.34 13.16 -5.63
C ILE A 72 0.98 14.52 -5.87
N ASP A 73 1.49 14.76 -7.07
CA ASP A 73 2.14 16.02 -7.43
C ASP A 73 1.16 17.19 -7.43
N ARG A 74 -0.08 16.96 -7.88
CA ARG A 74 -1.16 17.95 -7.78
C ARG A 74 -1.45 18.29 -6.32
N LYS A 75 -1.59 17.29 -5.45
CA LYS A 75 -1.84 17.50 -4.01
C LYS A 75 -0.71 18.27 -3.33
N LYS A 76 0.55 18.00 -3.66
CA LYS A 76 1.70 18.76 -3.15
C LYS A 76 1.65 20.23 -3.59
N LYS A 77 1.28 20.52 -4.84
CA LYS A 77 1.16 21.90 -5.36
C LYS A 77 -0.02 22.67 -4.76
N SER A 78 -1.06 21.98 -4.30
CA SER A 78 -2.26 22.59 -3.71
C SER A 78 -2.20 22.76 -2.19
N GLN A 79 -1.14 22.30 -1.52
CA GLN A 79 -0.90 22.60 -0.11
C GLN A 79 -0.17 23.95 0.02
N PRO A 80 -0.70 24.91 0.81
CA PRO A 80 -0.07 26.22 1.03
C PRO A 80 1.22 26.12 1.85
#